data_AF-A0A292SVU1-F1
#
_entry.id   AF-A0A292SVU1-F1
#
_cell.length_a   1.000
_cell.length_b   1.000
_cell.length_c   1.000
_cell.angle_alpha   90.00
_cell.angle_beta   90.00
_cell.angle_gamma   90.00
#
_symmetry.space_group_name_H-M   'P 1'
#
loop_
_entity.id
_entity.type
_entity.pdbx_description
1 polymer ?
#
loop_
_entity_poly.entity_id
_entity_poly.type
_entity_poly.pdbx_seq_one_letter_code
_entity_poly.pdbx_strand_id
1 'polypeptide(L)'
;MLPIITEDISSEVFSEAFQDVQNWRKNMVQYLKEENPEVNSAILEVAKHDESIDLKAVALGAYLSYRLLEIATENDNLGLIDE
;
A
#
# COMPACT_ATOMS: atom_id res chain seq x y z
N MET A 1 -0.04 16.48 -9.44
CA MET A 1 -0.30 15.27 -10.25
C MET A 1 -0.14 14.08 -9.33
N LEU A 2 -0.75 12.92 -9.62
CA LEU A 2 -0.38 11.69 -8.90
C LEU A 2 1.06 11.31 -9.28
N PRO A 3 1.85 10.78 -8.35
CA PRO A 3 3.23 10.39 -8.62
C PRO A 3 3.28 9.26 -9.64
N ILE A 4 4.35 9.22 -10.45
CA ILE A 4 4.50 8.19 -11.48
C ILE A 4 5.08 6.93 -10.84
N ILE A 5 4.31 5.84 -10.87
CA ILE A 5 4.77 4.53 -10.44
C ILE A 5 5.55 3.89 -11.60
N THR A 6 6.87 3.78 -11.46
CA THR A 6 7.76 3.17 -12.46
C THR A 6 7.80 1.64 -12.33
N GLU A 7 8.37 0.96 -13.34
CA GLU A 7 8.58 -0.49 -13.30
C GLU A 7 9.53 -0.90 -12.18
N ASP A 8 10.55 -0.08 -11.88
CA ASP A 8 11.51 -0.34 -10.79
C ASP A 8 10.81 -0.31 -9.42
N ILE A 9 10.02 0.73 -9.15
CA ILE A 9 9.23 0.85 -7.91
C ILE A 9 8.28 -0.34 -7.78
N SER A 10 7.60 -0.69 -8.87
CA SER A 10 6.67 -1.83 -8.88
C SER A 10 7.39 -3.13 -8.56
N SER A 11 8.55 -3.37 -9.20
CA SER A 11 9.33 -4.59 -9.03
C SER A 11 9.85 -4.75 -7.60
N GLU A 12 10.32 -3.65 -6.99
CA GLU A 12 10.76 -3.64 -5.60
C GLU A 12 9.62 -4.00 -4.64
N VAL A 13 8.50 -3.28 -4.73
CA VAL A 13 7.34 -3.50 -3.85
C VAL A 13 6.78 -4.91 -4.03
N PHE A 14 6.71 -5.42 -5.26
CA PHE A 14 6.23 -6.77 -5.54
C PHE A 14 7.16 -7.84 -5.00
N SER A 15 8.47 -7.64 -5.10
CA SER A 15 9.44 -8.58 -4.54
C SER A 15 9.27 -8.70 -3.03
N GLU A 16 9.11 -7.58 -2.33
CA GLU A 16 8.89 -7.57 -0.88
C GLU A 16 7.54 -8.20 -0.50
N ALA A 17 6.46 -7.75 -1.16
CA ALA A 17 5.11 -8.16 -0.82
C ALA A 17 4.85 -9.64 -1.14
N PHE A 18 5.37 -10.16 -2.25
CA PHE A 18 5.08 -11.52 -2.69
C PHE A 18 6.03 -12.58 -2.11
N GLN A 19 7.17 -12.17 -1.53
CA GLN A 19 8.04 -13.08 -0.80
C GLN A 19 7.34 -13.63 0.46
N ASP A 20 6.64 -12.78 1.23
CA ASP A 20 5.78 -13.19 2.35
C ASP A 20 4.57 -12.25 2.47
N VAL A 21 3.53 -12.56 1.69
CA VAL A 21 2.28 -11.80 1.65
C VAL A 21 1.61 -11.70 3.03
N GLN A 22 1.75 -12.71 3.87
CA GLN A 22 1.07 -12.73 5.16
C GLN A 22 1.72 -11.75 6.14
N ASN A 23 3.04 -11.81 6.26
CA ASN A 23 3.79 -10.92 7.13
C ASN A 23 3.77 -9.50 6.60
N TRP A 24 3.94 -9.30 5.30
CA TRP A 24 3.89 -7.99 4.67
C TRP A 24 2.55 -7.29 4.90
N ARG A 25 1.44 -8.00 4.67
CA ARG A 25 0.09 -7.46 4.96
C ARG A 25 -0.04 -7.09 6.43
N LYS A 26 0.44 -7.91 7.37
CA LYS A 26 0.37 -7.62 8.81
C LYS A 26 1.13 -6.34 9.17
N ASN A 27 2.34 -6.17 8.65
CA ASN A 27 3.16 -4.98 8.88
C ASN A 27 2.48 -3.74 8.29
N MET A 28 1.95 -3.84 7.07
CA MET A 28 1.22 -2.73 6.43
C MET A 28 -0.07 -2.35 7.15
N VAL A 29 -0.84 -3.32 7.67
CA VAL A 29 -1.98 -3.03 8.55
C VAL A 29 -1.53 -2.19 9.75
N GLN A 30 -0.43 -2.59 10.39
CA GLN A 30 0.07 -1.91 11.58
C GLN A 30 0.52 -0.49 11.24
N TYR A 31 1.32 -0.36 10.19
CA TYR A 31 1.80 0.93 9.71
C TYR A 31 0.66 1.89 9.38
N LEU A 32 -0.34 1.44 8.60
CA LEU A 32 -1.49 2.29 8.26
C LEU A 32 -2.38 2.60 9.46
N LYS A 33 -2.46 1.74 10.48
CA LYS A 33 -3.16 2.09 11.72
C LYS A 33 -2.47 3.23 12.47
N GLU A 34 -1.15 3.33 12.35
CA GLU A 34 -0.34 4.37 13.00
C GLU A 34 -0.35 5.67 12.18
N GLU A 35 -0.13 5.59 10.87
CA GLU A 35 -0.02 6.76 9.99
C GLU A 35 -1.36 7.29 9.49
N ASN A 36 -2.32 6.41 9.17
CA ASN A 36 -3.62 6.80 8.61
C ASN A 36 -4.75 5.81 8.98
N PRO A 37 -5.25 5.86 10.23
CA PRO A 37 -6.25 4.90 10.72
C PRO A 37 -7.57 4.93 9.95
N GLU A 38 -7.89 6.04 9.27
CA GLU A 38 -9.08 6.19 8.44
C GLU A 38 -9.02 5.28 7.19
N VAL A 39 -7.86 5.20 6.54
CA VAL A 39 -7.65 4.29 5.39
C VAL A 39 -7.81 2.84 5.83
N ASN A 40 -7.21 2.46 6.97
CA ASN A 40 -7.39 1.12 7.50
C ASN A 40 -8.86 0.82 7.83
N SER A 41 -9.58 1.79 8.40
CA SER A 41 -11.01 1.64 8.71
C SER A 41 -11.86 1.48 7.45
N ALA A 42 -11.58 2.25 6.39
CA ALA A 42 -12.26 2.13 5.11
C ALA A 42 -12.06 0.75 4.46
N ILE A 43 -10.85 0.18 4.53
CA ILE A 43 -10.57 -1.19 4.04
C ILE A 43 -11.41 -2.22 4.80
N LEU A 44 -11.55 -2.07 6.11
CA LEU A 44 -12.33 -2.99 6.95
C LEU A 44 -13.85 -2.84 6.73
N GLU A 45 -14.33 -1.66 6.34
CA GLU A 45 -15.75 -1.43 6.06
C GLU A 45 -16.25 -2.27 4.88
N VAL A 46 -15.36 -2.59 3.92
CA VAL A 46 -15.67 -3.48 2.79
C VAL A 46 -16.19 -4.83 3.28
N ALA A 47 -15.62 -5.40 4.35
CA ALA A 47 -16.07 -6.68 4.90
C ALA A 47 -17.43 -6.62 5.61
N LYS A 48 -17.90 -5.42 6.01
CA LYS A 48 -19.25 -5.25 6.56
C LYS A 48 -20.30 -5.13 5.47
N HIS A 49 -19.88 -4.75 4.26
CA HIS A 49 -20.78 -4.53 3.14
C HIS A 49 -21.20 -5.84 2.48
N ASP A 50 -20.28 -6.81 2.35
CA ASP A 50 -20.53 -8.10 1.72
C ASP A 50 -19.60 -9.19 2.28
N GLU A 51 -20.18 -10.23 2.88
CA GLU A 51 -19.45 -11.37 3.47
C GLU A 51 -18.76 -12.26 2.43
N SER A 52 -19.12 -12.17 1.15
CA SER A 52 -18.49 -12.93 0.06
C SER A 52 -17.16 -12.34 -0.41
N ILE A 53 -16.83 -11.12 0.01
CA ILE A 53 -15.59 -10.44 -0.35
C ILE A 53 -14.42 -11.02 0.46
N ASP A 54 -13.35 -11.43 -0.23
CA ASP A 54 -12.09 -11.77 0.43
C ASP A 54 -11.36 -10.52 0.92
N LEU A 55 -11.58 -10.19 2.19
CA LEU A 55 -10.94 -9.05 2.85
C LEU A 55 -9.40 -9.11 2.78
N LYS A 56 -8.79 -10.30 2.73
CA LYS A 56 -7.33 -10.41 2.65
C LYS A 56 -6.80 -9.97 1.29
N ALA A 57 -7.54 -10.26 0.22
CA ALA A 57 -7.24 -9.82 -1.13
C ALA A 57 -7.43 -8.30 -1.27
N VAL A 58 -8.52 -7.76 -0.71
CA VAL A 58 -8.78 -6.30 -0.68
C VAL A 58 -7.66 -5.57 0.06
N ALA A 59 -7.32 -6.04 1.26
CA ALA A 59 -6.26 -5.45 2.06
C ALA A 59 -4.90 -5.49 1.34
N LEU A 60 -4.56 -6.62 0.69
CA LEU A 60 -3.35 -6.73 -0.11
C LEU A 60 -3.28 -5.68 -1.22
N GLY A 61 -4.35 -5.55 -2.02
CA GLY A 61 -4.39 -4.58 -3.12
C GLY A 61 -4.31 -3.13 -2.63
N ALA A 62 -5.01 -2.81 -1.54
CA ALA A 62 -5.00 -1.48 -0.94
C ALA A 62 -3.62 -1.11 -0.40
N TYR A 63 -2.98 -2.01 0.34
CA TYR A 63 -1.64 -1.78 0.87
C TYR A 63 -0.59 -1.68 -0.23
N LEU A 64 -0.71 -2.48 -1.30
CA LEU A 64 0.19 -2.39 -2.45
C LEU A 64 0.10 -1.01 -3.08
N SER A 65 -1.13 -0.56 -3.35
CA SER A 65 -1.38 0.77 -3.91
C SER A 65 -0.80 1.86 -3.03
N TYR A 66 -0.96 1.76 -1.70
CA TYR A 66 -0.42 2.72 -0.76
C TYR A 66 1.12 2.80 -0.82
N ARG A 67 1.82 1.66 -0.73
CA ARG A 67 3.29 1.63 -0.77
C ARG A 67 3.86 2.10 -2.10
N LEU A 68 3.23 1.74 -3.21
CA LEU A 68 3.64 2.22 -4.54
C LEU A 68 3.56 3.75 -4.63
N LEU A 69 2.44 4.33 -4.16
CA LEU A 69 2.25 5.78 -4.17
C LEU A 69 3.19 6.49 -3.21
N GLU A 70 3.44 5.92 -2.04
CA GLU A 70 4.36 6.45 -1.04
C GLU A 70 5.79 6.52 -1.57
N ILE A 71 6.34 5.40 -2.06
CA ILE A 71 7.69 5.37 -2.62
C ILE A 71 7.80 6.28 -3.85
N ALA A 72 6.78 6.31 -4.72
CA ALA A 72 6.78 7.21 -5.86
C ALA A 72 6.74 8.69 -5.44
N THR A 73 6.01 9.04 -4.38
CA THR A 73 5.99 10.41 -3.82
C THR A 73 7.33 10.78 -3.19
N GLU A 74 7.96 9.86 -2.48
CA GLU A 74 9.29 10.06 -1.89
C GLU A 74 10.36 10.28 -2.97
N ASN A 75 10.33 9.47 -4.04
CA ASN A 75 11.26 9.60 -5.16
C ASN A 75 11.04 10.90 -5.95
N ASP A 76 9.78 11.28 -6.20
CA ASP A 76 9.45 12.58 -6.83
C ASP A 76 9.93 13.75 -5.96
N ASN A 77 9.78 13.66 -4.64
CA ASN A 77 10.23 14.68 -3.70
C ASN A 77 11.77 14.75 -3.60
N LEU A 78 12.47 13.63 -3.65
CA LEU A 78 13.94 13.59 -3.66
C LEU A 78 14.51 14.25 -4.93
N GLY A 79 13.86 14.07 -6.08
CA GLY A 79 14.23 14.74 -7.32
C GLY A 79 14.06 16.27 -7.30
N LEU A 80 13.34 16.83 -6.32
CA LEU A 80 13.15 18.27 -6.14
C LEU A 80 14.18 18.93 -5.20
N ILE A 81 15.03 18.15 -4.52
CA ILE A 81 16.05 18.68 -3.60
C ILE A 81 17.38 18.93 -4.33
N ASP A 82 17.54 18.35 -5.53
CA ASP A 82 18.75 18.45 -6.36
C ASP A 82 18.72 19.61 -7.39
N GLU A 83 17.74 20.52 -7.34
CA GLU A 83 17.66 21.75 -8.16
C GLU A 83 17.96 23.05 -7.39
#